data_AF-A0A821KN76-F1
#
_entry.id   AF-A0A821KN76-F1
#
_cell.length_a   1.000
_cell.length_b   1.000
_cell.length_c   1.000
_cell.angle_alpha   90.00
_cell.angle_beta   90.00
_cell.angle_gamma   90.00
#
_symmetry.space_group_name_H-M   'P 1'
#
loop_
_entity.id
_entity.type
_entity.pdbx_description
1 polymer ?
#
loop_
_entity_poly.entity_id
_entity_poly.type
_entity_poly.pdbx_seq_one_letter_code
_entity_poly.pdbx_strand_id
1 'polypeptide(L)'
;MTPIQTTEKYNHFTNFVLQIIKQKYNTNGYIQSCQQGTKNQSILFYNIGGSFRFCERLKRHHKSNQTCIIIDTFTHKYQIKCKDPDRRDFKPPWKDISFNEIKNLHQ
;
A
#
# COMPACT_ATOMS: atom_id res chain seq x y z
N MET A 1 18.81 -11.37 -1.11
CA MET A 1 17.55 -10.64 -1.34
C MET A 1 16.86 -11.31 -2.51
N THR A 2 15.79 -12.07 -2.27
CA THR A 2 15.06 -12.78 -3.32
C THR A 2 14.24 -11.78 -4.14
N PRO A 3 14.22 -11.88 -5.47
CA PRO A 3 13.37 -11.01 -6.29
C PRO A 3 11.91 -11.27 -5.93
N ILE A 4 11.14 -10.20 -5.72
CA ILE A 4 9.68 -10.28 -5.62
C ILE A 4 9.19 -10.73 -6.99
N GLN A 5 8.81 -12.00 -7.13
CA GLN A 5 8.16 -12.51 -8.35
C GLN A 5 6.71 -12.00 -8.41
N THR A 6 6.53 -10.69 -8.59
CA THR A 6 5.29 -10.18 -9.16
C THR A 6 5.33 -10.54 -10.63
N THR A 7 4.43 -11.43 -11.05
CA THR A 7 4.17 -11.67 -12.47
C THR A 7 3.97 -10.31 -13.17
N GLU A 8 4.49 -10.14 -14.39
CA GLU A 8 4.46 -8.88 -15.15
C GLU A 8 3.07 -8.22 -15.15
N LYS A 9 2.03 -9.06 -15.06
CA LYS A 9 0.61 -8.73 -14.90
C LYS A 9 0.31 -7.65 -13.85
N TYR A 10 1.07 -7.52 -12.77
CA TYR A 10 0.77 -6.60 -11.66
C TYR A 10 1.75 -5.41 -11.53
N ASN A 11 2.60 -5.17 -12.52
CA ASN A 11 3.60 -4.09 -12.47
C ASN A 11 2.99 -2.70 -12.28
N HIS A 12 1.82 -2.44 -12.86
CA HIS A 12 1.12 -1.16 -12.71
C HIS A 12 0.67 -0.91 -11.25
N PHE A 13 0.23 -1.93 -10.51
CA PHE A 13 -0.10 -1.81 -9.09
C PHE A 13 1.15 -1.59 -8.24
N THR A 14 2.26 -2.26 -8.56
CA THR A 14 3.54 -2.02 -7.88
C THR A 14 3.99 -0.56 -8.06
N ASN A 15 3.91 -0.02 -9.27
CA ASN A 15 4.21 1.39 -9.54
C ASN A 15 3.30 2.34 -8.76
N PHE A 16 2.00 2.06 -8.73
CA PHE A 16 1.03 2.82 -7.94
C PHE A 16 1.36 2.82 -6.44
N VAL A 17 1.74 1.67 -5.87
CA VAL A 17 2.16 1.58 -4.47
C VAL A 17 3.40 2.44 -4.20
N LEU A 18 4.40 2.39 -5.09
CA LEU A 18 5.59 3.24 -4.97
C LEU A 18 5.24 4.73 -5.05
N GLN A 19 4.31 5.11 -5.93
CA GLN A 19 3.82 6.49 -6.03
C GLN A 19 3.10 6.94 -4.76
N ILE A 20 2.28 6.09 -4.14
CA ILE A 20 1.70 6.39 -2.82
C ILE A 20 2.81 6.69 -1.81
N ILE A 21 3.79 5.80 -1.71
CA ILE A 21 4.83 5.89 -0.68
C ILE A 21 5.70 7.14 -0.86
N LYS A 22 6.15 7.39 -2.10
CA LYS A 22 7.13 8.43 -2.41
C LYS A 22 6.53 9.79 -2.74
N GLN A 23 5.40 9.84 -3.43
CA GLN A 23 4.84 11.10 -3.92
C GLN A 23 3.72 11.59 -3.02
N LYS A 24 2.75 10.72 -2.71
CA LYS A 24 1.58 11.12 -1.90
C LYS A 24 1.93 11.36 -0.43
N TYR A 25 2.76 10.49 0.16
CA TYR A 25 3.14 10.59 1.57
C TYR A 25 4.57 11.08 1.80
N ASN A 26 5.34 11.29 0.72
CA ASN A 26 6.71 11.79 0.77
C ASN A 26 7.59 11.07 1.80
N THR A 27 7.65 9.73 1.71
CA THR A 27 8.43 8.89 2.63
C THR A 27 9.48 8.05 1.90
N ASN A 28 10.53 7.69 2.63
CA ASN A 28 11.57 6.74 2.20
C ASN A 28 11.15 5.27 2.45
N GLY A 29 9.84 4.97 2.41
CA GLY A 29 9.36 3.60 2.48
C GLY A 29 9.70 2.81 1.22
N TYR A 30 9.64 1.49 1.32
CA TYR A 30 9.85 0.59 0.18
C TYR A 30 8.98 -0.65 0.29
N ILE A 31 8.65 -1.26 -0.85
CA ILE A 31 7.95 -2.54 -0.89
C ILE A 31 8.93 -3.63 -0.45
N GLN A 32 8.66 -4.27 0.68
CA GLN A 32 9.46 -5.38 1.19
C GLN A 32 9.05 -6.71 0.54
N SER A 33 7.75 -6.90 0.34
CA SER A 33 7.20 -8.07 -0.36
C SER A 33 5.81 -7.77 -0.92
N CYS A 34 5.43 -8.54 -1.94
CA CYS A 34 4.07 -8.59 -2.46
C CYS A 34 3.59 -10.04 -2.42
N GLN A 35 2.39 -10.27 -1.90
CA GLN A 35 1.79 -11.61 -1.79
C GLN A 35 0.36 -11.57 -2.32
N GLN A 36 -0.03 -12.56 -3.11
CA GLN A 36 -1.42 -12.72 -3.54
C GLN A 36 -2.22 -13.42 -2.44
N GLY A 37 -3.49 -13.02 -2.28
CA GLY A 37 -4.40 -13.63 -1.32
C GLY A 37 -4.70 -15.09 -1.67
N THR A 38 -4.61 -15.97 -0.68
CA THR A 38 -4.90 -17.41 -0.86
C THR A 38 -6.39 -17.69 -0.98
N LYS A 39 -7.23 -16.93 -0.27
CA LYS A 39 -8.71 -17.04 -0.32
C LYS A 39 -9.34 -16.24 -1.46
N ASN A 40 -8.69 -15.16 -1.88
CA ASN A 40 -9.13 -14.35 -3.00
C ASN A 40 -7.90 -13.89 -3.80
N GLN A 41 -7.79 -14.41 -5.01
CA GLN A 41 -6.68 -14.12 -5.93
C GLN A 41 -6.71 -12.69 -6.48
N SER A 42 -7.82 -11.95 -6.37
CA SER A 42 -7.85 -10.52 -6.73
C SER A 42 -7.16 -9.63 -5.69
N ILE A 43 -6.81 -10.16 -4.51
CA ILE A 43 -6.21 -9.37 -3.44
C ILE A 43 -4.69 -9.48 -3.49
N LEU A 44 -4.01 -8.34 -3.49
CA LEU A 44 -2.56 -8.21 -3.34
C LEU A 44 -2.23 -7.52 -2.02
N PHE A 45 -1.28 -8.10 -1.28
CA PHE A 45 -0.76 -7.58 -0.03
C PHE A 45 0.66 -7.09 -0.25
N TYR A 46 0.85 -5.77 -0.25
CA TYR A 46 2.15 -5.13 -0.28
C TYR A 46 2.61 -4.82 1.14
N ASN A 47 3.56 -5.60 1.66
CA ASN A 47 4.18 -5.30 2.94
C ASN A 47 5.21 -4.19 2.74
N ILE A 48 5.09 -3.12 3.53
CA ILE A 48 5.93 -1.94 3.35
C ILE A 48 6.95 -1.85 4.49
N GLY A 49 8.22 -1.70 4.11
CA GLY A 49 9.34 -1.42 4.99
C GLY A 49 9.71 0.07 5.02
N GLY A 50 10.71 0.42 5.84
CA GLY A 50 11.19 1.79 5.96
C GLY A 50 10.27 2.71 6.76
N SER A 51 10.16 3.98 6.34
CA SER A 51 9.44 5.03 7.07
C SER A 51 7.95 5.17 6.73
N PHE A 52 7.44 4.41 5.76
CA PHE A 52 6.00 4.44 5.43
C PHE A 52 5.16 3.70 6.48
N ARG A 53 4.73 4.46 7.49
CA ARG A 53 4.02 3.97 8.68
C ARG A 53 2.62 4.59 8.86
N PHE A 54 1.93 4.87 7.76
CA PHE A 54 0.72 5.73 7.79
C PHE A 54 -0.47 5.05 8.44
N CYS A 55 -1.20 5.80 9.27
CA CYS A 55 -2.42 5.38 9.94
C CYS A 55 -3.61 6.16 9.42
N GLU A 56 -4.54 5.47 8.75
CA GLU A 56 -5.76 6.09 8.22
C GLU A 56 -6.67 6.70 9.29
N ARG A 57 -6.64 6.17 10.52
CA ARG A 57 -7.46 6.68 11.62
C ARG A 57 -6.87 7.96 12.22
N LEU A 58 -5.56 8.00 12.43
CA LEU A 58 -4.88 9.15 13.04
C LEU A 58 -4.42 10.20 12.02
N LYS A 59 -4.49 9.87 10.73
CA LYS A 59 -4.00 10.70 9.62
C LYS A 59 -2.53 11.13 9.78
N ARG A 60 -1.69 10.25 10.34
CA ARG A 60 -0.26 10.47 10.54
C ARG A 60 0.54 9.17 10.51
N HIS A 61 1.86 9.29 10.43
CA HIS A 61 2.77 8.15 10.55
C HIS A 61 3.01 7.73 12.01
N HIS A 62 3.12 6.42 12.24
CA HIS A 62 3.58 5.86 13.51
C HIS A 62 5.12 5.87 13.59
N LYS A 63 5.64 5.86 14.83
CA LYS A 63 7.09 5.79 15.06
C LYS A 63 7.68 4.42 14.72
N SER A 64 6.98 3.32 14.96
CA SER A 64 7.50 1.94 14.82
C SER A 64 6.57 0.96 14.08
N ASN A 65 5.27 1.22 14.05
CA ASN A 65 4.31 0.25 13.51
C ASN A 65 4.44 0.09 12.00
N GLN A 66 4.42 -1.16 11.52
CA GLN A 66 4.46 -1.46 10.10
C GLN A 66 3.10 -1.25 9.44
N THR A 67 3.13 -1.07 8.12
CA THR A 67 1.93 -0.89 7.29
C THR A 67 1.92 -1.88 6.16
N CYS A 68 0.72 -2.26 5.74
CA CYS A 68 0.49 -3.02 4.52
C CYS A 68 -0.45 -2.21 3.63
N ILE A 69 -0.10 -2.09 2.35
CA ILE A 69 -1.03 -1.59 1.34
C ILE A 69 -1.70 -2.81 0.71
N ILE A 70 -3.01 -2.85 0.77
CA ILE A 70 -3.81 -3.94 0.22
C ILE A 70 -4.51 -3.40 -1.01
N ILE A 71 -4.39 -4.10 -2.13
CA ILE A 71 -5.03 -3.78 -3.40
C ILE A 71 -6.03 -4.88 -3.74
N ASP A 72 -7.21 -4.50 -4.18
CA ASP A 72 -8.14 -5.38 -4.87
C ASP A 72 -8.10 -5.06 -6.37
N THR A 73 -7.52 -5.98 -7.13
CA THR A 73 -7.32 -5.84 -8.58
C THR A 73 -8.62 -5.97 -9.36
N PHE A 74 -9.67 -6.55 -8.76
CA PHE A 74 -10.97 -6.66 -9.41
C PHE A 74 -11.73 -5.33 -9.33
N THR A 75 -11.83 -4.77 -8.12
CA THR A 75 -12.56 -3.50 -7.90
C THR A 75 -11.72 -2.24 -8.14
N HIS A 76 -10.42 -2.38 -8.45
CA HIS A 76 -9.48 -1.26 -8.63
C HIS A 76 -9.42 -0.31 -7.43
N LYS A 77 -9.43 -0.90 -6.23
CA LYS A 77 -9.38 -0.17 -4.96
C LYS A 77 -8.18 -0.59 -4.14
N TYR A 78 -7.75 0.31 -3.25
CA TYR A 78 -6.71 0.04 -2.27
C TYR A 78 -7.10 0.51 -0.87
N GLN A 79 -6.47 -0.05 0.14
CA GLN A 79 -6.55 0.44 1.51
C GLN A 79 -5.18 0.34 2.18
N ILE A 80 -4.95 1.23 3.14
CA ILE A 80 -3.74 1.24 3.96
C ILE A 80 -4.07 0.61 5.31
N LYS A 81 -3.55 -0.58 5.56
CA LYS A 81 -3.74 -1.31 6.82
C LYS A 81 -2.55 -1.10 7.73
N CYS A 82 -2.77 -0.38 8.83
CA CYS A 82 -1.82 -0.29 9.93
C CYS A 82 -1.80 -1.61 10.72
N LYS A 83 -0.62 -2.09 11.14
CA LYS A 83 -0.46 -3.31 11.96
C LYS A 83 -0.42 -3.03 13.47
N ASP A 84 -0.84 -1.85 13.90
CA ASP A 84 -0.94 -1.49 15.32
C ASP A 84 -1.99 -2.39 16.03
N PRO A 85 -1.62 -3.12 17.09
CA PRO A 85 -2.52 -4.04 17.78
C PRO A 85 -3.72 -3.34 18.43
N ASP A 86 -3.60 -2.05 18.78
CA ASP A 86 -4.68 -1.24 19.34
C ASP A 86 -5.64 -0.73 18.24
N ARG A 87 -5.36 -1.08 16.98
CA ARG A 87 -6.12 -0.64 15.79
C ARG A 87 -6.80 -1.80 15.06
N ARG A 88 -6.85 -3.00 15.65
CA ARG A 88 -7.42 -4.20 15.01
C ARG A 88 -8.89 -4.04 14.58
N ASP A 89 -9.68 -3.29 15.35
CA ASP A 89 -11.11 -3.11 15.07
C ASP A 89 -11.40 -2.01 14.05
N PHE A 90 -10.41 -1.17 13.73
CA PHE A 90 -10.58 -0.13 12.73
C PHE A 90 -10.45 -0.73 11.33
N LYS A 91 -11.53 -0.63 10.56
CA LYS A 91 -11.56 -0.99 9.14
C LYS A 91 -11.26 0.27 8.31
N PRO A 92 -10.03 0.42 7.77
CA PRO A 92 -9.74 1.56 6.90
C PRO A 92 -10.64 1.53 5.65
N PRO A 93 -11.04 2.70 5.13
CA PRO A 93 -11.86 2.76 3.93
C PRO A 93 -11.05 2.31 2.72
N TRP A 94 -11.73 1.63 1.79
CA TRP A 94 -11.22 1.43 0.44
C TRP A 94 -11.25 2.75 -0.33
N LYS A 95 -10.19 2.99 -1.10
CA LYS A 95 -9.99 4.18 -1.93
C LYS A 95 -9.80 3.75 -3.36
N ASP A 96 -10.28 4.54 -4.31
CA ASP A 96 -10.08 4.25 -5.73
C ASP A 96 -8.62 4.42 -6.13
N ILE A 97 -8.14 3.53 -6.99
CA ILE A 97 -6.83 3.64 -7.61
C ILE A 97 -6.96 4.64 -8.78
N SER A 98 -6.65 5.90 -8.51
CA SER A 98 -6.53 6.92 -9.55
C SER A 98 -5.09 7.04 -10.02
N PHE A 99 -4.80 6.52 -11.21
CA PHE A 99 -3.49 6.69 -11.85
C PHE A 99 -3.24 8.14 -12.34
N ASN A 100 -4.30 8.95 -12.44
CA ASN A 100 -4.23 10.33 -12.93
C ASN A 100 -3.95 11.36 -11.82
N GLU A 101 -4.36 11.10 -10.58
CA GLU A 101 -4.16 12.05 -9.46
C GLU A 101 -2.69 12.26 -9.08
N ILE A 102 -1.81 11.34 -9.49
CA ILE A 102 -0.41 11.33 -9.06
C ILE A 102 0.52 12.08 -10.05
N LYS A 103 0.00 12.56 -11.19
CA LYS A 103 0.78 13.39 -12.14
C LYS A 103 0.91 14.86 -11.75
N ASN A 104 0.17 15.35 -10.74
CA ASN A 104 0.11 16.77 -10.40
C ASN A 104 0.82 17.16 -9.08
N LEU A 105 1.66 16.29 -8.50
CA LEU A 105 2.38 16.58 -7.26
C LEU A 105 3.78 17.19 -7.47
N HIS A 106 4.11 17.59 -8.71
CA HIS A 106 5.37 18.24 -9.07
C HIS A 106 5.17 19.43 -10.03
N GLN A 107 4.13 20.24 -9.83
CA GLN A 107 4.10 21.62 -10.36
C GLN A 107 4.27 22.60 -9.21
#